data_AF-A0A5E4CRE6-F1
#
_entry.id   AF-A0A5E4CRE6-F1
#
_cell.length_a   1.000
_cell.length_b   1.000
_cell.length_c   1.000
_cell.angle_alpha   90.00
_cell.angle_beta   90.00
_cell.angle_gamma   90.00
#
_symmetry.space_group_name_H-M   'P 1'
#
loop_
_entity.id
_entity.type
_entity.pdbx_description
1 polymer ?
#
loop_
_entity_poly.entity_id
_entity_poly.type
_entity_poly.pdbx_seq_one_letter_code
_entity_poly.pdbx_strand_id
1 'polypeptide(L)' 'AGPLTKVTICKDREGKPKSFGFVCFKHPESVSYAIALLNGIRLYGRPINVQYRF' A
#
# COMPACT_ATOMS: atom_id res chain seq x y z
N ALA A 1 -14.88 -5.55 -1.17
CA ALA A 1 -13.74 -4.92 -0.47
C ALA A 1 -13.60 -5.58 0.90
N GLY A 2 -12.58 -6.40 1.11
CA GLY A 2 -12.38 -7.13 2.36
C GLY A 2 -11.80 -6.26 3.47
N PRO A 3 -11.89 -6.70 4.74
CA PRO A 3 -11.41 -5.93 5.88
C PRO A 3 -9.90 -5.74 5.82
N LEU A 4 -9.50 -4.48 5.95
CA LEU A 4 -8.12 -4.02 6.00
C LEU A 4 -7.61 -4.25 7.43
N THR A 5 -6.53 -5.01 7.59
CA THR A 5 -6.00 -5.39 8.91
C THR A 5 -5.14 -4.28 9.48
N LYS A 6 -4.24 -3.69 8.67
CA LYS A 6 -3.30 -2.68 9.15
C LYS A 6 -2.73 -1.85 8.01
N VAL A 7 -2.54 -0.56 8.23
CA VAL A 7 -1.77 0.32 7.34
C VAL A 7 -0.64 0.92 8.15
N THR A 8 0.59 0.73 7.70
CA THR A 8 1.79 1.28 8.32
C THR A 8 2.55 2.07 7.26
N ILE A 9 2.51 3.40 7.35
CA ILE A 9 3.35 4.26 6.51
C ILE A 9 4.70 4.34 7.20
N CYS A 10 5.77 3.90 6.52
CA CYS A 10 7.11 4.08 7.06
C CYS A 10 7.45 5.57 7.06
N LYS A 11 7.78 6.10 8.23
CA LYS A 11 8.33 7.45 8.38
C LYS A 11 9.80 7.31 8.76
N ASP A 12 10.64 8.18 8.23
CA ASP A 12 12.04 8.24 8.63
C ASP A 12 12.18 8.77 10.07
N ARG A 13 13.35 8.61 10.70
CA ARG A 13 13.61 9.11 12.07
C ARG A 13 13.48 10.63 12.17
N GLU A 14 13.65 11.35 11.06
CA GLU A 14 13.41 12.79 10.93
C GLU A 14 11.91 13.17 10.76
N GLY A 15 10.97 12.22 10.82
CA GLY A 15 9.54 12.48 10.63
C GLY A 15 9.14 12.71 9.17
N LYS A 16 10.09 12.71 8.23
CA LYS A 16 9.80 12.74 6.79
C LYS A 16 9.15 11.42 6.36
N PRO A 17 7.98 11.43 5.70
CA PRO A 17 7.36 10.21 5.22
C PRO A 17 8.27 9.56 4.18
N LYS A 18 8.63 8.30 4.38
CA LYS A 18 9.28 7.53 3.31
C LYS A 18 8.27 7.33 2.19
N SER A 19 8.75 7.22 0.96
CA SER A 19 7.94 7.02 -0.24
C SER A 19 7.33 5.62 -0.34
N PHE A 20 7.22 4.89 0.78
CA PHE A 20 6.65 3.55 0.84
C PHE A 20 5.90 3.33 2.16
N GLY A 21 4.90 2.45 2.10
CA GLY A 21 4.14 2.00 3.25
C GLY A 21 3.69 0.56 3.03
N PHE A 22 3.35 -0.11 4.12
CA PHE A 22 2.87 -1.49 4.12
C PHE A 22 1.38 -1.50 4.45
N VAL A 23 0.64 -2.31 3.69
CA VAL A 23 -0.77 -2.57 3.95
C VAL A 23 -0.92 -4.07 4.17
N CYS A 24 -1.52 -4.44 5.31
CA CYS A 24 -1.84 -5.81 5.64
C CYS A 24 -3.34 -6.02 5.45
N PHE A 25 -3.70 -6.98 4.61
CA PHE A 25 -5.08 -7.41 4.39
C PHE A 25 -5.34 -8.73 5.11
N LYS A 26 -6.59 -8.96 5.52
CA LYS A 26 -6.98 -10.21 6.19
C LYS A 26 -7.06 -11.39 5.22
N HIS A 27 -7.42 -11.12 3.97
CA HIS A 27 -7.63 -12.14 2.94
C HIS A 27 -6.69 -11.91 1.76
N PRO A 28 -6.03 -12.95 1.24
CA PRO A 28 -5.13 -12.85 0.09
C PRO A 28 -5.87 -12.43 -1.19
N GLU A 29 -7.12 -12.89 -1.38
CA GLU A 29 -8.02 -12.48 -2.47
C GLU A 29 -8.17 -10.95 -2.57
N SER A 30 -8.26 -10.28 -1.42
CA SER A 30 -8.39 -8.81 -1.37
C SER A 30 -7.08 -8.09 -1.73
N VAL A 31 -5.93 -8.74 -1.53
CA VAL A 31 -4.61 -8.17 -1.86
C VAL A 31 -4.46 -8.08 -3.38
N SER A 32 -4.74 -9.16 -4.10
CA SER A 32 -4.66 -9.20 -5.56
C SER A 32 -5.58 -8.15 -6.20
N TYR A 33 -6.81 -8.04 -5.69
CA TYR A 33 -7.77 -7.02 -6.13
C TYR A 33 -7.29 -5.60 -5.86
N ALA A 34 -6.75 -5.34 -4.66
CA ALA A 34 -6.21 -4.04 -4.29
C ALA A 34 -5.00 -3.66 -5.14
N ILE A 35 -4.11 -4.61 -5.45
CA ILE A 35 -2.96 -4.38 -6.34
C ILE A 35 -3.44 -4.04 -7.75
N ALA A 36 -4.38 -4.80 -8.31
CA ALA A 36 -4.89 -4.55 -9.65
C ALA A 36 -5.51 -3.13 -9.79
N LEU A 37 -6.17 -2.64 -8.74
CA LEU A 37 -6.78 -1.30 -8.72
C LEU A 37 -5.81 -0.16 -8.38
N LEU A 38 -4.91 -0.39 -7.43
CA LEU A 38 -4.05 0.67 -6.87
C LEU A 38 -2.68 0.73 -7.57
N ASN A 39 -2.27 -0.31 -8.30
CA ASN A 39 -1.00 -0.29 -9.00
C ASN A 39 -1.06 0.69 -10.19
N GLY A 40 -0.19 1.71 -10.16
CA GLY A 40 -0.11 2.72 -11.21
C GLY A 40 -1.02 3.93 -11.00
N ILE A 41 -1.78 4.01 -9.89
CA ILE A 41 -2.54 5.23 -9.59
C ILE A 41 -1.58 6.38 -9.27
N ARG A 42 -1.96 7.59 -9.68
CA ARG A 42 -1.20 8.81 -9.38
C ARG A 42 -1.64 9.36 -8.03
N LEU A 43 -0.79 9.19 -7.02
CA LEU A 43 -0.98 9.80 -5.71
C LEU A 43 -0.10 11.05 -5.62
N TYR A 44 -0.70 12.23 -5.45
CA TYR A 44 0.02 13.52 -5.42
C TYR A 44 0.96 13.74 -6.63
N GLY A 45 0.52 13.31 -7.81
CA GLY A 45 1.30 13.43 -9.06
C GLY A 45 2.43 12.42 -9.21
N ARG A 46 2.66 11.52 -8.23
CA ARG A 46 3.62 10.42 -8.32
C ARG A 46 2.88 9.10 -8.56
N PRO A 47 3.28 8.28 -9.54
CA PRO A 47 2.73 6.94 -9.69
C PRO A 47 3.13 6.09 -8.48
N ILE A 48 2.17 5.46 -7.82
CA ILE A 48 2.47 4.50 -6.76
C ILE A 48 2.57 3.10 -7.37
N ASN A 49 3.55 2.35 -6.89
CA ASN A 49 3.73 0.95 -7.24
C ASN A 49 3.27 0.12 -6.04
N VAL A 50 2.30 -0.76 -6.26
CA VAL A 50 1.79 -1.66 -5.23
C VAL A 50 2.20 -3.06 -5.62
N GLN A 51 2.98 -3.72 -4.76
CA GLN A 51 3.45 -5.08 -5.00
C GLN A 51 3.00 -6.01 -3.89
N TYR A 52 2.64 -7.24 -4.28
CA TYR A 52 2.42 -8.30 -3.32
C TYR A 52 3.76 -8.72 -2.74
N ARG A 53 3.85 -8.77 -1.41
CA ARG A 53 4.99 -9.32 -0.70
C ARG A 53 4.47 -10.44 0.20
N PHE A 54 4.90 -11.67 -0.08
CA PHE A 54 4.62 -12.86 0.72
C PHE A 54 5.43 -12.83 2.03
#